data_AF-A0A929G6J3-F1
#
_entry.id   AF-A0A929G6J3-F1
#
_cell.length_a   1.000
_cell.length_b   1.000
_cell.length_c   1.000
_cell.angle_alpha   90.00
_cell.angle_beta   90.00
_cell.angle_gamma   90.00
#
_symmetry.space_group_name_H-M   'P 1'
#
loop_
_entity.id
_entity.type
_entity.pdbx_description
1 polymer ?
#
loop_
_entity_poly.entity_id
_entity_poly.type
_entity_poly.pdbx_seq_one_letter_code
_entity_poly.pdbx_strand_id
1 'polypeptide(L)'
;YYVRGNHSNLVEHTSSGPKTHPHGATDLHRRVINRHGMIITGVEGSLRYRQGPFQYTQTEMWLHVLRIAPRLLWNRALYGRYLDIFVSHAPPWGIHDQPDLPHQGIKAFRWLLETIKPRYHFHGHIHVYRQDTQTVTQYLSTTVINTYGCRETQVEPFNRSSTSPGFQRGVGNHKVTKD
;
A
#
# COMPACT_ATOMS: atom_id res chain seq x y z
N TYR A 1 2.66 -3.29 -11.75
CA TYR A 1 3.02 -3.94 -10.47
C TYR A 1 1.86 -4.80 -10.02
N TYR A 2 2.09 -5.93 -9.36
CA TYR A 2 1.00 -6.81 -8.94
C TYR A 2 1.29 -7.53 -7.61
N VAL A 3 0.24 -7.99 -6.94
CA VAL A 3 0.26 -9.02 -5.89
C VAL A 3 -0.76 -10.09 -6.29
N ARG A 4 -0.53 -11.36 -5.93
CA ARG A 4 -1.47 -12.43 -6.29
C ARG A 4 -2.71 -12.43 -5.40
N GLY A 5 -3.81 -12.87 -5.99
CA GLY A 5 -5.06 -13.13 -5.26
C GLY A 5 -5.15 -14.56 -4.77
N ASN A 6 -6.13 -14.83 -3.91
CA ASN A 6 -6.44 -16.16 -3.39
C ASN A 6 -6.97 -17.17 -4.45
N HIS A 7 -7.41 -16.67 -5.61
CA HIS A 7 -7.80 -17.47 -6.78
C HIS A 7 -6.70 -17.60 -7.83
N SER A 8 -5.55 -16.95 -7.65
CA SER A 8 -4.43 -17.10 -8.57
C SER A 8 -3.90 -18.54 -8.49
N ASN A 9 -3.59 -19.11 -9.65
CA ASN A 9 -2.88 -20.39 -9.72
C ASN A 9 -1.36 -20.13 -9.67
N LEU A 10 -0.57 -21.12 -9.26
CA LEU A 10 0.89 -21.04 -9.43
C LEU A 10 1.26 -20.87 -10.91
N VAL A 11 0.46 -21.47 -11.77
CA VAL A 11 0.53 -21.44 -13.23
C VAL A 11 -0.85 -21.09 -13.78
N GLU A 12 -0.98 -19.93 -14.42
CA GLU A 12 -2.13 -19.55 -15.23
C GLU A 12 -1.98 -20.13 -16.63
N HIS A 13 -2.82 -21.09 -17.00
CA HIS A 13 -2.86 -21.60 -18.37
C HIS A 13 -3.63 -20.60 -19.24
N THR A 14 -2.90 -19.81 -20.03
CA THR A 14 -3.49 -18.90 -21.03
C THR A 14 -3.51 -19.58 -22.40
N SER A 15 -4.25 -19.02 -23.37
CA SER A 15 -4.21 -19.44 -24.78
C SER A 15 -2.80 -19.39 -25.39
N SER A 16 -1.86 -18.68 -24.73
CA SER A 16 -0.44 -18.58 -25.09
C SER A 16 0.47 -19.55 -24.32
N GLY A 17 -0.10 -20.50 -23.56
CA GLY A 17 0.63 -21.45 -22.72
C GLY A 17 0.59 -21.14 -21.21
N PRO A 18 1.22 -22.00 -20.38
CA PRO A 18 1.32 -21.81 -18.93
C PRO A 18 2.15 -20.57 -18.59
N LYS A 19 1.60 -19.68 -17.76
CA LYS A 19 2.23 -18.43 -17.30
C LYS A 19 2.26 -18.40 -15.79
N THR A 20 3.42 -18.16 -15.21
CA THR A 20 3.54 -18.01 -13.76
C THR A 20 3.29 -16.58 -13.28
N HIS A 21 3.28 -15.59 -14.20
CA HIS A 21 3.13 -14.15 -13.93
C HIS A 21 2.52 -13.40 -15.14
N PRO A 22 1.87 -12.24 -14.96
CA PRO A 22 1.43 -11.38 -16.07
C PRO A 22 2.62 -10.76 -16.82
N HIS A 23 2.57 -10.69 -18.16
CA HIS A 23 3.65 -10.09 -18.96
C HIS A 23 3.87 -8.61 -18.59
N GLY A 24 5.14 -8.24 -18.38
CA GLY A 24 5.53 -6.85 -18.07
C GLY A 24 5.20 -6.38 -16.65
N ALA A 25 4.65 -7.24 -15.78
CA ALA A 25 4.30 -6.88 -14.41
C ALA A 25 5.38 -7.30 -13.41
N THR A 26 5.77 -6.39 -12.51
CA THR A 26 6.68 -6.70 -11.40
C THR A 26 5.88 -7.11 -10.16
N ASP A 27 6.25 -8.27 -9.60
CA ASP A 27 5.71 -8.81 -8.34
C ASP A 27 6.14 -7.95 -7.14
N LEU A 28 5.18 -7.51 -6.35
CA LEU A 28 5.40 -6.72 -5.12
C LEU A 28 5.43 -7.58 -3.85
N HIS A 29 5.07 -8.86 -3.91
CA HIS A 29 4.94 -9.68 -2.71
C HIS A 29 6.26 -9.72 -1.93
N ARG A 30 6.23 -9.13 -0.72
CA ARG A 30 7.39 -8.99 0.19
C ARG A 30 8.59 -8.25 -0.44
N ARG A 31 8.36 -7.42 -1.45
CA ARG A 31 9.41 -6.67 -2.16
C ARG A 31 9.17 -5.18 -2.01
N VAL A 32 10.18 -4.47 -1.52
CA VAL A 32 10.16 -3.01 -1.44
C VAL A 32 10.92 -2.45 -2.63
N ILE A 33 10.23 -1.69 -3.46
CA ILE A 33 10.78 -1.08 -4.66
C ILE A 33 10.73 0.46 -4.55
N ASN A 34 11.63 1.13 -5.24
CA ASN A 34 11.56 2.57 -5.45
C ASN A 34 11.37 2.84 -6.94
N ARG A 35 10.22 3.41 -7.32
CA ARG A 35 9.91 3.74 -8.72
C ARG A 35 9.66 5.24 -8.82
N HIS A 36 10.52 5.94 -9.56
CA HIS A 36 10.44 7.40 -9.74
C HIS A 36 10.30 8.16 -8.41
N GLY A 37 11.03 7.73 -7.38
CA GLY A 37 10.99 8.34 -6.05
C GLY A 37 9.88 7.81 -5.14
N MET A 38 8.91 7.03 -5.64
CA MET A 38 7.86 6.43 -4.81
C MET A 38 8.28 5.08 -4.26
N ILE A 39 8.16 4.89 -2.95
CA ILE A 39 8.49 3.65 -2.27
C ILE A 39 7.23 2.78 -2.17
N ILE A 40 7.26 1.62 -2.81
CA ILE A 40 6.09 0.74 -2.99
C ILE A 40 6.42 -0.65 -2.45
N THR A 41 5.47 -1.29 -1.80
CA THR A 41 5.56 -2.69 -1.37
C THR A 41 4.19 -3.36 -1.44
N GLY A 42 4.16 -4.69 -1.36
CA GLY A 42 2.89 -5.40 -1.28
C GLY A 42 2.93 -6.77 -0.62
N VAL A 43 1.75 -7.26 -0.25
CA VAL A 43 1.55 -8.61 0.30
C VAL A 43 0.39 -9.28 -0.43
N GLU A 44 0.59 -10.52 -0.86
CA GLU A 44 -0.39 -11.26 -1.64
C GLU A 44 -1.32 -12.11 -0.77
N GLY A 45 -2.36 -12.64 -1.39
CA GLY A 45 -3.24 -13.63 -0.79
C GLY A 45 -4.28 -13.08 0.18
N SER A 46 -5.01 -14.00 0.80
CA SER A 46 -6.08 -13.75 1.76
C SER A 46 -5.98 -14.68 2.98
N LEU A 47 -6.91 -14.53 3.92
CA LEU A 47 -7.09 -15.55 4.95
C LEU A 47 -7.47 -16.89 4.34
N ARG A 48 -7.00 -17.96 5.00
CA ARG A 48 -7.26 -19.34 4.60
C ARG A 48 -8.68 -19.75 5.00
N TYR A 49 -9.48 -20.09 4.00
CA TYR A 49 -10.82 -20.68 4.16
C TYR A 49 -10.97 -21.98 3.35
N ARG A 50 -10.02 -22.28 2.45
CA ARG A 50 -9.89 -23.56 1.74
C ARG A 50 -8.43 -23.87 1.45
N GLN A 51 -8.13 -25.05 0.91
CA GLN A 51 -6.78 -25.32 0.41
C GLN A 51 -6.47 -24.46 -0.82
N GLY A 52 -5.29 -23.86 -0.85
CA GLY A 52 -4.82 -23.06 -1.97
C GLY A 52 -3.46 -22.40 -1.67
N PRO A 53 -2.68 -22.05 -2.70
CA PRO A 53 -1.30 -21.61 -2.56
C PRO A 53 -1.12 -20.20 -1.99
N PHE A 54 -2.11 -19.32 -2.18
CA PHE A 54 -2.06 -17.91 -1.76
C PHE A 54 -3.06 -17.62 -0.63
N GLN A 55 -3.15 -18.56 0.31
CA GLN A 55 -4.05 -18.50 1.47
C GLN A 55 -3.27 -18.76 2.76
N TYR A 56 -3.34 -17.79 3.65
CA TYR A 56 -2.47 -17.70 4.81
C TYR A 56 -3.30 -17.55 6.09
N THR A 57 -2.75 -18.01 7.20
CA THR A 57 -3.21 -17.66 8.54
C THR A 57 -2.86 -16.20 8.85
N GLN A 58 -3.51 -15.63 9.86
CA GLN A 58 -3.13 -14.31 10.39
C GLN A 58 -1.63 -14.29 10.79
N THR A 59 -1.10 -15.37 11.36
CA THR A 59 0.31 -15.49 11.73
C THR A 59 1.24 -15.44 10.52
N GLU A 60 0.93 -16.18 9.44
CA GLU A 60 1.71 -16.13 8.21
C GLU A 60 1.68 -14.74 7.55
N MET A 61 0.54 -14.06 7.60
CA MET A 61 0.43 -12.67 7.15
C MET A 61 1.30 -11.72 7.97
N TRP A 62 1.36 -11.90 9.30
CA TRP A 62 2.30 -11.18 10.16
C TRP A 62 3.74 -11.46 9.77
N LEU A 63 4.12 -12.71 9.50
CA LEU A 63 5.47 -13.04 9.05
C LEU A 63 5.82 -12.35 7.73
N HIS A 64 4.87 -12.20 6.80
CA HIS A 64 5.09 -11.45 5.57
C HIS A 64 5.37 -9.96 5.83
N VAL A 65 4.58 -9.32 6.69
CA VAL A 65 4.76 -7.91 7.06
C VAL A 65 6.06 -7.70 7.85
N LEU A 66 6.39 -8.58 8.79
CA LEU A 66 7.61 -8.47 9.59
C LEU A 66 8.88 -8.68 8.74
N ARG A 67 8.82 -9.52 7.69
CA ARG A 67 9.92 -9.70 6.73
C ARG A 67 10.25 -8.43 5.94
N ILE A 68 9.27 -7.56 5.66
CA ILE A 68 9.53 -6.29 4.95
C ILE A 68 9.95 -5.16 5.90
N ALA A 69 9.63 -5.24 7.19
CA ALA A 69 9.84 -4.17 8.15
C ALA A 69 11.30 -3.64 8.25
N PRO A 70 12.36 -4.47 8.24
CA PRO A 70 13.74 -3.97 8.28
C PRO A 70 14.07 -3.06 7.08
N ARG A 71 13.57 -3.40 5.89
CA ARG A 71 13.80 -2.61 4.68
C ARG A 71 13.04 -1.28 4.74
N LEU A 72 11.86 -1.25 5.35
CA LEU A 72 11.13 0.00 5.59
C LEU A 72 11.87 0.89 6.58
N LEU A 73 12.39 0.33 7.67
CA LEU A 73 13.22 1.08 8.65
C LEU A 73 14.45 1.70 7.97
N TRP A 74 15.11 0.94 7.10
CA TRP A 74 16.23 1.44 6.30
C TRP A 74 15.82 2.61 5.38
N ASN A 75 14.67 2.52 4.73
CA ASN A 75 14.13 3.62 3.92
C ASN A 75 13.88 4.87 4.77
N ARG A 76 13.42 4.73 6.01
CA ARG A 76 13.25 5.88 6.91
C ARG A 76 14.58 6.57 7.19
N ALA A 77 15.64 5.81 7.41
CA ALA A 77 16.97 6.37 7.61
C ALA A 77 17.48 7.10 6.36
N LEU A 78 17.29 6.54 5.16
CA LEU A 78 17.81 7.12 3.92
C LEU A 78 16.95 8.25 3.33
N TYR A 79 15.63 8.15 3.43
CA TYR A 79 14.68 9.00 2.72
C TYR A 79 13.78 9.81 3.66
N GLY A 80 13.91 9.65 4.98
CA GLY A 80 13.07 10.30 5.98
C GLY A 80 11.67 9.68 6.14
N ARG A 81 11.40 8.56 5.46
CA ARG A 81 10.07 7.92 5.41
C ARG A 81 10.15 6.43 5.10
N TYR A 82 9.15 5.68 5.56
CA TYR A 82 9.13 4.22 5.41
C TYR A 82 8.66 3.74 4.04
N LEU A 83 7.49 4.22 3.63
CA LEU A 83 6.69 3.67 2.52
C LEU A 83 5.72 4.73 2.01
N ASP A 84 5.47 4.77 0.70
CA ASP A 84 4.43 5.60 0.10
C ASP A 84 3.15 4.83 -0.16
N ILE A 85 3.28 3.66 -0.79
CA ILE A 85 2.15 2.88 -1.30
C ILE A 85 2.27 1.45 -0.81
N PHE A 86 1.22 0.97 -0.14
CA PHE A 86 1.04 -0.43 0.19
C PHE A 86 -0.02 -1.04 -0.75
N VAL A 87 0.28 -2.21 -1.31
CA VAL A 87 -0.65 -2.97 -2.16
C VAL A 87 -0.91 -4.33 -1.54
N SER A 88 -2.18 -4.70 -1.34
CA SER A 88 -2.54 -6.04 -0.91
C SER A 88 -3.70 -6.61 -1.73
N HIS A 89 -3.89 -7.92 -1.67
CA HIS A 89 -5.12 -8.50 -2.18
C HIS A 89 -6.25 -8.34 -1.15
N ALA A 90 -6.08 -8.91 0.05
CA ALA A 90 -7.05 -8.78 1.13
C ALA A 90 -7.09 -7.38 1.79
N PRO A 91 -8.25 -6.96 2.34
CA PRO A 91 -8.38 -5.70 3.07
C PRO A 91 -7.63 -5.72 4.42
N PRO A 92 -7.35 -4.55 5.02
CA PRO A 92 -6.90 -4.48 6.40
C PRO A 92 -8.08 -4.73 7.37
N TRP A 93 -7.79 -5.25 8.56
CA TRP A 93 -8.81 -5.54 9.57
C TRP A 93 -9.64 -4.30 9.96
N GLY A 94 -10.97 -4.45 9.92
CA GLY A 94 -11.95 -3.44 10.29
C GLY A 94 -12.08 -2.28 9.29
N ILE A 95 -11.59 -2.42 8.05
CA ILE A 95 -11.80 -1.42 6.98
C ILE A 95 -12.12 -2.15 5.69
N HIS A 96 -13.32 -1.89 5.16
CA HIS A 96 -13.87 -2.54 3.96
C HIS A 96 -13.96 -4.09 4.05
N ASP A 97 -13.66 -4.71 5.19
CA ASP A 97 -13.79 -6.15 5.37
C ASP A 97 -15.24 -6.57 5.62
N GLN A 98 -15.49 -7.88 5.61
CA GLN A 98 -16.80 -8.46 5.86
C GLN A 98 -16.70 -9.51 6.98
N PRO A 99 -17.81 -9.82 7.67
CA PRO A 99 -17.80 -10.74 8.80
C PRO A 99 -17.48 -12.19 8.39
N ASP A 100 -17.69 -12.57 7.12
CA ASP A 100 -17.44 -13.91 6.65
C ASP A 100 -15.93 -14.19 6.48
N LEU A 101 -15.56 -15.43 6.79
CA LEU A 101 -14.16 -15.85 6.91
C LEU A 101 -13.27 -15.48 5.70
N PRO A 102 -13.71 -15.66 4.44
CA PRO A 102 -12.91 -15.26 3.28
C PRO A 102 -12.54 -13.78 3.27
N HIS A 103 -13.45 -12.90 3.68
CA HIS A 103 -13.36 -11.46 3.48
C HIS A 103 -12.99 -10.68 4.74
N GLN A 104 -12.74 -11.37 5.86
CA GLN A 104 -12.16 -10.77 7.05
C GLN A 104 -10.81 -10.13 6.75
N GLY A 105 -10.57 -8.95 7.32
CA GLY A 105 -9.35 -8.23 7.07
C GLY A 105 -8.12 -8.83 7.76
N ILE A 106 -6.96 -8.35 7.34
CA ILE A 106 -5.68 -8.81 7.89
C ILE A 106 -5.23 -7.87 9.01
N LYS A 107 -4.97 -8.43 10.20
CA LYS A 107 -4.56 -7.64 11.39
C LYS A 107 -3.18 -7.01 11.20
N ALA A 108 -2.26 -7.72 10.55
CA ALA A 108 -0.93 -7.21 10.23
C ALA A 108 -0.98 -5.98 9.31
N PHE A 109 -1.96 -5.92 8.39
CA PHE A 109 -2.11 -4.78 7.49
C PHE A 109 -2.64 -3.56 8.25
N ARG A 110 -3.62 -3.75 9.13
CA ARG A 110 -4.10 -2.69 10.04
C ARG A 110 -2.96 -2.09 10.87
N TRP A 111 -2.12 -2.93 11.47
CA TRP A 111 -0.94 -2.50 12.20
C TRP A 111 0.07 -1.74 11.32
N LEU A 112 0.28 -2.18 10.07
CA LEU A 112 1.15 -1.47 9.13
C LEU A 112 0.61 -0.06 8.87
N LEU A 113 -0.70 0.11 8.70
CA LEU A 113 -1.31 1.44 8.52
C LEU A 113 -1.08 2.35 9.73
N GLU A 114 -1.14 1.80 10.94
CA GLU A 114 -0.98 2.54 12.20
C GLU A 114 0.48 2.95 12.47
N THR A 115 1.43 2.10 12.08
CA THR A 115 2.86 2.25 12.42
C THR A 115 3.69 2.85 11.29
N ILE A 116 3.52 2.34 10.08
CA ILE A 116 4.28 2.74 8.88
C ILE A 116 3.63 3.93 8.19
N LYS A 117 2.30 4.04 8.27
CA LYS A 117 1.51 5.17 7.76
C LYS A 117 1.81 5.49 6.29
N PRO A 118 1.66 4.51 5.37
CA PRO A 118 1.77 4.81 3.94
C PRO A 118 0.73 5.88 3.55
N ARG A 119 0.97 6.60 2.45
CA ARG A 119 0.00 7.57 1.94
C ARG A 119 -1.23 6.88 1.38
N TYR A 120 -1.01 5.75 0.70
CA TYR A 120 -2.07 4.96 0.08
C TYR A 120 -1.96 3.49 0.45
N HIS A 121 -3.12 2.86 0.66
CA HIS A 121 -3.27 1.41 0.71
C HIS A 121 -4.30 0.97 -0.32
N PHE A 122 -3.84 0.32 -1.37
CA PHE A 122 -4.72 -0.29 -2.38
C PHE A 122 -4.98 -1.75 -2.01
N HIS A 123 -6.24 -2.14 -1.98
CA HIS A 123 -6.62 -3.54 -1.83
C HIS A 123 -7.73 -3.94 -2.81
N GLY A 124 -7.97 -5.25 -2.91
CA GLY A 124 -9.09 -5.83 -3.64
C GLY A 124 -9.85 -6.79 -2.75
N HIS A 125 -10.15 -7.98 -3.30
CA HIS A 125 -10.83 -9.12 -2.65
C HIS A 125 -12.29 -8.89 -2.25
N ILE A 126 -12.67 -7.67 -1.89
CA ILE A 126 -14.03 -7.29 -1.50
C ILE A 126 -14.79 -6.83 -2.74
N HIS A 127 -15.75 -7.64 -3.16
CA HIS A 127 -16.59 -7.33 -4.31
C HIS A 127 -17.57 -6.19 -3.98
N VAL A 128 -17.66 -5.23 -4.89
CA VAL A 128 -18.54 -4.07 -4.78
C VAL A 128 -19.78 -4.33 -5.64
N TYR A 129 -20.88 -4.72 -4.98
CA TYR A 129 -22.14 -5.04 -5.67
C TYR A 129 -23.14 -3.87 -5.70
N ARG A 130 -23.02 -2.94 -4.75
CA ARG A 130 -23.89 -1.78 -4.65
C ARG A 130 -23.09 -0.49 -4.84
N GLN A 131 -23.69 0.48 -5.51
CA GLN A 131 -23.04 1.76 -5.81
C GLN A 131 -22.73 2.59 -4.55
N ASP A 132 -23.46 2.37 -3.47
CA ASP A 132 -23.28 3.04 -2.17
C ASP A 132 -22.21 2.37 -1.27
N THR A 133 -21.60 1.27 -1.72
CA THR A 133 -20.55 0.60 -0.95
C THR A 133 -19.36 1.53 -0.78
N GLN A 134 -18.91 1.72 0.46
CA GLN A 134 -17.73 2.51 0.75
C GLN A 134 -16.48 1.82 0.19
N THR A 135 -15.85 2.46 -0.80
CA THR A 135 -14.62 1.96 -1.45
C THR A 135 -13.39 2.81 -1.14
N VAL A 136 -13.57 3.95 -0.49
CA VAL A 136 -12.48 4.83 -0.03
C VAL A 136 -12.72 5.17 1.43
N THR A 137 -11.68 4.99 2.24
CA THR A 137 -11.69 5.36 3.65
C THR A 137 -10.39 6.07 3.98
N GLN A 138 -10.48 7.26 4.57
CA GLN A 138 -9.33 7.87 5.22
C GLN A 138 -9.15 7.23 6.59
N TYR A 139 -8.04 6.51 6.78
CA TYR A 139 -7.69 5.90 8.05
C TYR A 139 -6.37 6.47 8.55
N LEU A 140 -6.44 7.26 9.63
CA LEU A 140 -5.33 8.08 10.10
C LEU A 140 -4.78 8.94 8.95
N SER A 141 -3.51 8.81 8.60
CA SER A 141 -2.87 9.49 7.47
C SER A 141 -2.84 8.64 6.18
N THR A 142 -3.48 7.48 6.15
CA THR A 142 -3.55 6.60 4.96
C THR A 142 -4.90 6.70 4.28
N THR A 143 -4.91 6.90 2.96
CA THR A 143 -6.11 6.70 2.15
C THR A 143 -6.19 5.22 1.72
N VAL A 144 -7.15 4.48 2.25
CA VAL A 144 -7.42 3.08 1.94
C VAL A 144 -8.43 3.01 0.80
N ILE A 145 -8.10 2.29 -0.28
CA ILE A 145 -8.86 2.27 -1.52
C ILE A 145 -9.10 0.82 -1.97
N ASN A 146 -10.37 0.42 -2.06
CA ASN A 146 -10.79 -0.80 -2.73
C ASN A 146 -10.76 -0.56 -4.26
N THR A 147 -10.08 -1.46 -4.97
CA THR A 147 -9.80 -1.39 -6.41
C THR A 147 -10.54 -2.47 -7.23
N TYR A 148 -11.57 -3.11 -6.65
CA TYR A 148 -12.41 -4.08 -7.36
C TYR A 148 -12.96 -3.54 -8.69
N GLY A 149 -12.96 -4.39 -9.73
CA GLY A 149 -13.41 -4.06 -11.09
C GLY A 149 -12.29 -3.41 -11.92
N CYS A 150 -12.03 -2.13 -11.68
CA CYS A 150 -10.89 -1.37 -12.20
C CYS A 150 -10.95 0.01 -11.55
N ARG A 151 -9.81 0.58 -11.17
CA ARG A 151 -9.77 1.94 -10.64
C ARG A 151 -8.49 2.65 -11.04
N GLU A 152 -8.65 3.83 -11.60
CA GLU A 152 -7.56 4.77 -11.79
C GLU A 152 -7.46 5.68 -10.57
N THR A 153 -6.24 5.96 -10.12
CA THR A 153 -6.00 6.87 -8.99
C THR A 153 -4.75 7.69 -9.30
N GLN A 154 -4.91 9.00 -9.30
CA GLN A 154 -3.78 9.92 -9.40
C GLN A 154 -3.04 9.91 -8.05
N VAL A 155 -1.76 9.55 -8.10
CA VAL A 155 -0.88 9.56 -6.93
C VAL A 155 0.23 10.57 -7.18
N GLU A 156 0.24 11.63 -6.38
CA GLU A 156 1.28 12.65 -6.51
C GLU A 156 2.63 12.10 -6.05
N PRO A 157 3.70 12.21 -6.85
CA PRO A 157 5.04 11.84 -6.41
C PRO A 157 5.43 12.70 -5.21
N PHE A 158 6.26 12.14 -4.33
CA PHE A 158 6.72 12.89 -3.17
C PHE A 158 7.68 14.00 -3.59
N ASN A 159 7.24 15.24 -3.46
CA ASN A 159 8.08 16.41 -3.69
C ASN A 159 8.86 16.73 -2.41
N ARG A 160 10.20 16.73 -2.49
CA ARG A 160 11.08 17.17 -1.39
C ARG A 160 11.02 18.69 -1.13
N SER A 161 10.28 19.46 -1.93
CA SER A 161 10.32 20.93 -1.98
C SER A 161 9.38 21.65 -1.01
N SER A 162 9.08 21.06 0.16
CA SER A 162 8.33 21.75 1.21
C SER A 162 8.92 21.50 2.59
N THR A 163 10.21 21.80 2.77
CA THR A 163 10.77 22.12 4.09
C THR A 163 12.10 22.84 3.96
N SER A 164 12.02 24.16 3.87
CA SER A 164 13.02 25.08 4.40
C SER A 164 12.25 26.35 4.76
N PRO A 165 11.96 26.62 6.05
CA PRO A 165 11.77 28.00 6.46
C PRO A 165 13.11 28.67 6.20
N GLY A 166 13.18 29.48 5.14
CA GLY A 166 14.33 30.31 4.87
C GLY A 166 14.62 31.13 6.12
N PHE A 167 15.79 30.90 6.71
CA PHE A 167 16.37 31.76 7.72
C PHE A 167 16.62 33.12 7.04
N GLN A 168 15.65 34.02 7.09
CA GLN A 168 15.86 35.42 6.73
C GLN A 168 16.83 36.00 7.77
N ARG A 169 18.09 36.13 7.37
CA ARG A 169 18.99 37.08 8.03
C ARG A 169 18.40 38.46 7.79
N GLY A 170 17.77 39.02 8.84
CA GLY A 170 17.47 40.43 8.91
C GLY A 170 18.77 41.21 8.85
N VAL A 171 19.12 41.70 7.65
CA VAL A 171 20.06 42.80 7.50
C VAL A 171 19.21 44.06 7.60
N GLY A 172 19.39 44.79 8.69
CA GLY A 172 18.74 46.06 8.91
C GLY A 172 19.13 47.05 7.82
N ASN A 173 18.17 47.86 7.40
CA ASN A 173 18.45 49.16 6.82
C ASN A 173 17.48 50.16 7.43
N HIS A 174 18.02 51.02 8.27
CA HIS A 174 17.41 52.30 8.61
C HIS A 174 17.26 53.12 7.33
N LYS A 175 16.06 53.68 7.12
CA LYS A 175 15.96 54.99 6.48
C LYS A 175 14.76 55.74 7.06
N VAL A 176 15.11 56.77 7.82
CA VAL A 176 14.22 57.85 8.25
C VAL A 176 13.98 58.76 7.05
N THR A 177 12.73 59.15 6.80
CA THR A 177 12.39 60.45 6.22
C THR A 177 11.03 60.92 6.77
N LYS A 178 11.03 62.18 7.23
CA LYS A 178 9.89 63.02 7.61
C LYS A 178 8.99 63.27 6.38
N ASP A 179 7.68 63.35 6.60
CA ASP A 179 6.95 64.62 6.73
C ASP A 179 5.72 64.40 7.64
#